data_AF-A0A6C0AMZ8-F1
#
_entry.id   AF-A0A6C0AMZ8-F1
#
_cell.length_a   1.000
_cell.length_b   1.000
_cell.length_c   1.000
_cell.angle_alpha   90.00
_cell.angle_beta   90.00
_cell.angle_gamma   90.00
#
_symmetry.space_group_name_H-M   'P 1'
#
loop_
_entity.id
_entity.type
_entity.pdbx_description
1 polymer ?
#
loop_
_entity_poly.entity_id
_entity_poly.type
_entity_poly.pdbx_seq_one_letter_code
_entity_poly.pdbx_strand_id
1 'polypeptide(L)'
;MESYINYLLNKYLIFEDNSLGNELRNLEKFICDIKKDIDFIKITKRILDEFLCFEINVNINIDSRINGCEAEKIFYHYKKYKCSNVRETESYLNLDNELDTSKTEWVESINIDTSDLVDKYGDYSRTGNDDDNHRFEYKFEFIDNGKKWIFSVYDYLNTDDVFDNEDDIYWHIASNTKRGDTIKRFITMLREKSCC
;
A
#
# COMPACT_ATOMS: atom_id res chain seq x y z
N MET A 1 -4.80 0.62 -19.68
CA MET A 1 -5.52 1.87 -19.35
C MET A 1 -5.73 2.00 -17.85
N GLU A 2 -6.20 0.95 -17.18
CA GLU A 2 -6.31 0.87 -15.71
C GLU A 2 -5.06 1.34 -14.97
N SER A 3 -3.88 0.89 -15.41
CA SER A 3 -2.59 1.34 -14.85
C SER A 3 -2.39 2.86 -14.91
N TYR A 4 -2.90 3.53 -15.93
CA TYR A 4 -2.80 4.98 -16.09
C TYR A 4 -3.83 5.72 -15.23
N ILE A 5 -5.06 5.21 -15.15
CA ILE A 5 -6.10 5.77 -14.28
C ILE A 5 -5.67 5.69 -12.81
N ASN A 6 -5.14 4.55 -12.37
CA ASN A 6 -4.60 4.39 -11.02
C ASN A 6 -3.43 5.34 -10.74
N TYR A 7 -2.63 5.68 -11.76
CA TYR A 7 -1.57 6.68 -11.62
C TYR A 7 -2.14 8.08 -11.39
N LEU A 8 -3.20 8.46 -12.12
CA LEU A 8 -3.88 9.75 -11.93
C LEU A 8 -4.53 9.83 -10.55
N LEU A 9 -5.27 8.78 -10.16
CA LEU A 9 -5.87 8.62 -8.83
C LEU A 9 -4.87 8.86 -7.71
N ASN A 10 -3.76 8.11 -7.69
CA ASN A 10 -2.84 8.14 -6.54
C ASN A 10 -1.97 9.40 -6.47
N LYS A 11 -1.73 10.10 -7.60
CA LYS A 11 -0.77 11.21 -7.65
C LYS A 11 -1.40 12.59 -7.83
N TYR A 12 -2.61 12.67 -8.38
CA TYR A 12 -3.21 13.95 -8.77
C TYR A 12 -4.67 14.15 -8.32
N LEU A 13 -5.38 13.08 -7.92
CA LEU A 13 -6.76 13.18 -7.47
C LEU A 13 -6.79 13.08 -5.94
N ILE A 14 -7.32 14.09 -5.27
CA ILE A 14 -7.58 14.08 -3.81
C ILE A 14 -9.08 14.07 -3.64
N PHE A 15 -9.61 13.07 -2.93
CA PHE A 15 -11.02 12.97 -2.59
C PHE A 15 -11.20 13.24 -1.09
N GLU A 16 -12.31 13.85 -0.69
CA GLU A 16 -12.67 13.91 0.73
C GLU A 16 -13.01 12.49 1.21
N ASP A 17 -12.52 12.12 2.40
CA ASP A 17 -12.40 10.75 2.94
C ASP A 17 -13.67 9.86 2.93
N ASN A 18 -14.85 10.40 2.56
CA ASN A 18 -16.13 9.68 2.62
C ASN A 18 -16.80 9.40 1.26
N SER A 19 -16.19 9.72 0.11
CA SER A 19 -16.82 9.59 -1.23
C SER A 19 -16.16 8.57 -2.20
N LEU A 20 -15.04 7.96 -1.81
CA LEU A 20 -14.19 7.14 -2.70
C LEU A 20 -14.96 6.07 -3.50
N GLY A 21 -15.97 5.41 -2.89
CA GLY A 21 -16.69 4.30 -3.52
C GLY A 21 -17.53 4.70 -4.75
N ASN A 22 -18.15 5.89 -4.75
CA ASN A 22 -18.96 6.34 -5.89
C ASN A 22 -18.10 7.00 -6.98
N GLU A 23 -16.99 7.64 -6.60
CA GLU A 23 -16.08 8.32 -7.51
C GLU A 23 -15.20 7.35 -8.31
N LEU A 24 -14.80 6.22 -7.70
CA LEU A 24 -14.12 5.13 -8.40
C LEU A 24 -14.99 4.50 -9.49
N ARG A 25 -16.29 4.29 -9.25
CA ARG A 25 -17.24 3.81 -10.27
C ARG A 25 -17.39 4.82 -11.42
N ASN A 26 -17.29 6.10 -11.12
CA ASN A 26 -17.28 7.15 -12.14
C ASN A 26 -15.98 7.19 -12.96
N LEU A 27 -14.88 6.59 -12.50
CA LEU A 27 -13.63 6.48 -13.26
C LEU A 27 -13.65 5.33 -14.27
N GLU A 28 -14.38 4.24 -13.98
CA GLU A 28 -14.53 3.09 -14.88
C GLU A 28 -15.07 3.50 -16.26
N LYS A 29 -15.91 4.55 -16.33
CA LYS A 29 -16.46 5.09 -17.59
C LYS A 29 -15.39 5.65 -18.55
N PHE A 30 -14.18 5.90 -18.05
CA PHE A 30 -13.06 6.38 -18.85
C PHE A 30 -12.11 5.25 -19.28
N ILE A 31 -12.36 4.01 -18.85
CA ILE A 31 -11.62 2.84 -19.33
C ILE A 31 -12.04 2.57 -20.78
N CYS A 32 -11.11 2.76 -21.70
CA CYS A 32 -11.28 2.39 -23.09
C CYS A 32 -9.96 1.91 -23.71
N ASP A 33 -10.07 1.27 -24.88
CA ASP A 33 -8.90 0.83 -25.66
C ASP A 33 -8.19 2.05 -26.27
N ILE A 34 -7.15 2.51 -25.58
CA ILE A 34 -6.29 3.60 -26.07
C ILE A 34 -5.07 3.04 -26.79
N LYS A 35 -4.83 3.51 -28.01
CA LYS A 35 -3.66 3.11 -28.83
C LYS A 35 -2.68 4.25 -29.13
N LYS A 36 -3.06 5.51 -28.93
CA LYS A 36 -2.22 6.68 -29.26
C LYS A 36 -2.06 7.60 -28.06
N ASP A 37 -0.88 8.21 -27.96
CA ASP A 37 -0.52 9.18 -26.92
C ASP A 37 -1.53 10.33 -26.81
N ILE A 38 -1.99 10.85 -27.94
CA ILE A 38 -2.95 11.96 -27.98
C ILE A 38 -4.29 11.63 -27.31
N ASP A 39 -4.67 10.35 -27.31
CA ASP A 39 -5.91 9.89 -26.69
C ASP A 39 -5.75 9.79 -25.16
N PHE A 40 -4.54 9.48 -24.66
CA PHE A 40 -4.22 9.59 -23.24
C PHE A 40 -4.30 11.03 -22.74
N ILE A 41 -3.76 11.99 -23.49
CA ILE A 41 -3.83 13.41 -23.15
C ILE A 41 -5.29 13.88 -23.08
N LYS A 42 -6.12 13.50 -24.07
CA LYS A 42 -7.55 13.82 -24.08
C LYS A 42 -8.30 13.25 -22.89
N ILE A 43 -8.02 12.00 -22.52
CA ILE A 43 -8.70 11.37 -21.37
C ILE A 43 -8.23 11.94 -20.04
N THR A 44 -6.94 12.26 -19.91
CA THR A 44 -6.39 12.95 -18.74
C THR A 44 -7.15 14.23 -18.46
N LYS A 45 -7.33 15.05 -19.52
CA LYS A 45 -8.11 16.28 -19.43
C LYS A 45 -9.56 16.02 -19.03
N ARG A 46 -10.23 15.05 -19.66
CA ARG A 46 -11.63 14.72 -19.34
C ARG A 46 -11.80 14.25 -17.90
N ILE A 47 -10.90 13.41 -17.39
CA ILE A 47 -10.95 12.93 -16.00
C ILE A 47 -10.78 14.12 -15.05
N LEU A 48 -9.75 14.94 -15.25
CA LEU A 48 -9.46 16.05 -14.33
C LEU A 48 -10.52 17.16 -14.37
N ASP A 49 -11.11 17.42 -15.55
CA ASP A 49 -12.26 18.32 -15.71
C ASP A 49 -13.51 17.77 -14.99
N GLU A 50 -13.74 16.45 -15.03
CA GLU A 50 -14.89 15.79 -14.40
C GLU A 50 -14.79 15.76 -12.87
N PHE A 51 -13.59 15.56 -12.33
CA PHE A 51 -13.33 15.51 -10.88
C PHE A 51 -12.89 16.86 -10.29
N LEU A 52 -13.01 17.95 -11.05
CA LEU A 52 -12.71 19.32 -10.62
C LEU A 52 -11.33 19.47 -9.96
N CYS A 53 -10.32 18.78 -10.47
CA CYS A 53 -9.01 18.78 -9.83
C CYS A 53 -8.24 20.05 -10.18
N PHE A 54 -7.92 20.83 -9.14
CA PHE A 54 -7.25 22.13 -9.26
C PHE A 54 -5.72 22.00 -9.21
N GLU A 55 -5.05 23.05 -9.69
CA GLU A 55 -3.60 23.21 -9.54
C GLU A 55 -3.20 23.27 -8.06
N ILE A 56 -2.44 22.28 -7.58
CA ILE A 56 -1.63 22.43 -6.36
C ILE A 56 -0.30 23.05 -6.78
N ASN A 57 -0.33 24.33 -7.13
CA ASN A 57 0.89 25.13 -7.18
C ASN A 57 0.62 26.55 -6.69
N VAL A 58 1.60 27.06 -5.96
CA VAL A 58 1.55 28.26 -5.12
C VAL A 58 1.60 29.51 -6.00
N ASN A 59 0.52 29.80 -6.72
CA ASN A 59 0.07 31.13 -7.14
C ASN A 59 -1.16 30.98 -8.04
N ILE A 60 -2.30 31.21 -7.42
CA ILE A 60 -3.64 31.05 -7.95
C ILE A 60 -3.84 31.85 -9.25
N ASN A 61 -4.19 31.15 -10.33
CA ASN A 61 -5.10 31.66 -11.35
C ASN A 61 -6.21 30.61 -11.58
N ILE A 62 -7.39 30.86 -11.03
CA ILE A 62 -8.57 29.97 -11.10
C ILE A 62 -9.26 30.20 -12.45
N ASP A 63 -8.56 29.94 -13.55
CA ASP A 63 -9.27 29.48 -14.75
C ASP A 63 -9.18 27.96 -14.71
N SER A 64 -10.27 27.37 -14.20
CA SER A 64 -10.35 26.12 -13.44
C SER A 64 -10.20 24.84 -14.25
N ARG A 65 -9.39 24.83 -15.32
CA ARG A 65 -9.28 23.69 -16.24
C ARG A 65 -7.85 23.49 -16.70
N ILE A 66 -7.35 22.27 -16.55
CA ILE A 66 -6.02 21.86 -17.01
C ILE A 66 -5.93 22.06 -18.52
N ASN A 67 -4.92 22.83 -18.96
CA ASN A 67 -4.70 23.09 -20.37
C ASN A 67 -4.01 21.90 -21.07
N GLY A 68 -4.02 21.91 -22.40
CA GLY A 68 -3.47 20.79 -23.18
C GLY A 68 -2.00 20.50 -22.90
N CYS A 69 -1.19 21.53 -22.64
CA CYS A 69 0.23 21.40 -22.33
C CYS A 69 0.46 20.75 -20.97
N GLU A 70 -0.41 20.99 -19.99
CA GLU A 70 -0.35 20.34 -18.67
C GLU A 70 -0.78 18.89 -18.73
N ALA A 71 -1.87 18.58 -19.43
CA ALA A 71 -2.28 17.19 -19.65
C ALA A 71 -1.19 16.39 -20.38
N GLU A 72 -0.50 17.03 -21.32
CA GLU A 72 0.66 16.48 -22.01
C GLU A 72 1.85 16.26 -21.05
N LYS A 73 2.17 17.22 -20.17
CA LYS A 73 3.17 17.04 -19.12
C LYS A 73 2.82 15.86 -18.22
N ILE A 74 1.59 15.76 -17.71
CA ILE A 74 1.14 14.65 -16.86
C ILE A 74 1.33 13.31 -17.57
N PHE A 75 0.94 13.23 -18.85
CA PHE A 75 1.13 12.02 -19.65
C PHE A 75 2.62 11.69 -19.87
N TYR A 76 3.47 12.67 -20.16
CA TYR A 76 4.91 12.44 -20.30
C TYR A 76 5.57 12.09 -18.97
N HIS A 77 5.10 12.64 -17.85
CA HIS A 77 5.51 12.22 -16.51
C HIS A 77 5.11 10.78 -16.25
N TYR A 78 3.92 10.35 -16.66
CA TYR A 78 3.54 8.94 -16.62
C TYR A 78 4.41 8.07 -17.52
N LYS A 79 4.69 8.49 -18.75
CA LYS A 79 5.62 7.76 -19.64
C LYS A 79 6.99 7.62 -19.00
N LYS A 80 7.52 8.71 -18.45
CA LYS A 80 8.78 8.71 -17.70
C LYS A 80 8.67 7.76 -16.52
N TYR A 81 7.64 7.86 -15.69
CA TYR A 81 7.35 6.99 -14.54
C TYR A 81 7.16 5.51 -14.91
N LYS A 82 6.73 5.18 -16.13
CA LYS A 82 6.64 3.82 -16.66
C LYS A 82 7.98 3.32 -17.24
N CYS A 83 8.79 4.22 -17.79
CA CYS A 83 10.09 3.92 -18.39
C CYS A 83 11.25 3.93 -17.38
N SER A 84 11.17 4.77 -16.35
CA SER A 84 11.94 4.63 -15.12
C SER A 84 11.21 3.61 -14.27
N ASN A 85 11.90 2.64 -13.68
CA ASN A 85 11.34 1.58 -12.82
C ASN A 85 10.67 2.09 -11.51
N VAL A 86 9.99 3.23 -11.52
CA VAL A 86 9.49 3.92 -10.32
C VAL A 86 8.26 3.20 -9.74
N ARG A 87 7.48 2.46 -10.56
CA ARG A 87 6.52 1.46 -10.03
C ARG A 87 7.16 0.23 -9.41
N GLU A 88 8.38 -0.10 -9.80
CA GLU A 88 9.13 -1.22 -9.25
C GLU A 88 10.01 -0.78 -8.06
N THR A 89 9.72 0.32 -7.37
CA THR A 89 10.52 0.76 -6.19
C THR A 89 9.71 1.30 -5.01
N GLU A 90 8.42 1.62 -5.16
CA GLU A 90 7.58 1.95 -4.00
C GLU A 90 7.16 0.65 -3.31
N SER A 91 7.54 0.51 -2.05
CA SER A 91 7.13 -0.60 -1.19
C SER A 91 5.90 -0.18 -0.36
N TYR A 92 4.93 -1.07 -0.21
CA TYR A 92 3.69 -0.84 0.53
C TYR A 92 3.50 -1.94 1.56
N LEU A 93 2.97 -1.57 2.73
CA LEU A 93 2.71 -2.49 3.82
C LEU A 93 1.28 -2.29 4.31
N ASN A 94 0.41 -3.27 4.06
CA ASN A 94 -1.01 -3.20 4.39
C ASN A 94 -1.35 -4.30 5.40
N LEU A 95 -2.11 -3.95 6.45
CA LEU A 95 -2.70 -4.94 7.35
C LEU A 95 -3.96 -5.53 6.69
N ASP A 96 -4.07 -6.86 6.68
CA ASP A 96 -5.20 -7.59 6.11
C ASP A 96 -5.49 -8.86 6.93
N ASN A 97 -6.50 -8.78 7.81
CA ASN A 97 -6.85 -9.89 8.70
C ASN A 97 -7.47 -11.11 7.98
N GLU A 98 -7.97 -10.93 6.75
CA GLU A 98 -8.55 -12.00 5.93
C GLU A 98 -7.49 -12.77 5.11
N LEU A 99 -6.24 -12.31 5.15
CA LEU A 99 -5.14 -12.91 4.39
C LEU A 99 -4.87 -14.37 4.84
N ASP A 100 -4.68 -15.26 3.86
CA ASP A 100 -4.29 -16.65 4.10
C ASP A 100 -2.78 -16.74 4.37
N THR A 101 -2.42 -17.04 5.61
CA THR A 101 -1.03 -17.19 6.07
C THR A 101 -0.58 -18.66 6.19
N SER A 102 -1.41 -19.63 5.78
CA SER A 102 -1.12 -21.07 5.91
C SER A 102 0.14 -21.57 5.18
N LYS A 103 0.62 -20.79 4.20
CA LYS A 103 1.84 -21.09 3.42
C LYS A 103 3.05 -20.26 3.85
N THR A 104 2.96 -19.55 4.97
CA THR A 104 4.09 -18.82 5.52
C THR A 104 4.95 -19.73 6.39
N GLU A 105 6.26 -19.50 6.38
CA GLU A 105 7.23 -20.21 7.22
C GLU A 105 8.00 -19.19 8.04
N TRP A 106 8.42 -19.55 9.26
CA TRP A 106 9.25 -18.69 10.11
C TRP A 106 10.51 -18.22 9.38
N VAL A 107 10.82 -16.93 9.48
CA VAL A 107 11.99 -16.30 8.84
C VAL A 107 12.87 -15.51 9.80
N GLU A 108 12.30 -14.87 10.83
CA GLU A 108 13.05 -14.03 11.77
C GLU A 108 12.23 -13.82 13.05
N SER A 109 12.89 -13.43 14.13
CA SER A 109 12.23 -12.88 15.34
C SER A 109 12.69 -11.44 15.53
N ILE A 110 11.80 -10.57 15.98
CA ILE A 110 12.07 -9.15 16.11
C ILE A 110 11.76 -8.64 17.51
N ASN A 111 12.66 -7.79 18.00
CA ASN A 111 12.36 -6.95 19.14
C ASN A 111 11.66 -5.68 18.63
N ILE A 112 10.37 -5.55 18.93
CA ILE A 112 9.51 -4.38 18.70
C ILE A 112 8.49 -4.34 19.84
N ASP A 113 8.22 -3.15 20.37
CA ASP A 113 7.27 -3.00 21.48
C ASP A 113 5.85 -3.31 20.97
N THR A 114 5.09 -4.13 21.71
CA THR A 114 3.69 -4.43 21.33
C THR A 114 2.86 -3.16 21.22
N SER A 115 3.10 -2.18 22.11
CA SER A 115 2.41 -0.89 22.05
C SER A 115 2.69 -0.12 20.75
N ASP A 116 3.91 -0.13 20.23
CA ASP A 116 4.25 0.50 18.94
C ASP A 116 3.48 -0.16 17.77
N LEU A 117 3.29 -1.48 17.81
CA LEU A 117 2.49 -2.20 16.82
C LEU A 117 1.01 -1.85 16.93
N VAL A 118 0.47 -1.82 18.15
CA VAL A 118 -0.93 -1.46 18.41
C VAL A 118 -1.22 -0.02 17.98
N ASP A 119 -0.36 0.93 18.32
CA ASP A 119 -0.52 2.33 17.94
C ASP A 119 -0.51 2.52 16.41
N LYS A 120 0.29 1.72 15.69
CA LYS A 120 0.47 1.87 14.24
C LYS A 120 -0.54 1.09 13.41
N TYR A 121 -0.92 -0.11 13.84
CA TYR A 121 -1.71 -1.05 13.05
C TYR A 121 -3.04 -1.42 13.72
N GLY A 122 -3.28 -0.97 14.95
CA GLY A 122 -4.41 -1.40 15.77
C GLY A 122 -4.16 -2.75 16.44
N ASP A 123 -5.22 -3.32 17.01
CA ASP A 123 -5.12 -4.57 17.76
C ASP A 123 -4.79 -5.77 16.87
N TYR A 124 -4.00 -6.69 17.39
CA TYR A 124 -3.74 -7.99 16.79
C TYR A 124 -4.97 -8.91 16.87
N SER A 125 -5.04 -9.90 15.98
CA SER A 125 -6.10 -10.91 16.01
C SER A 125 -5.67 -12.13 16.81
N ARG A 126 -6.60 -12.73 17.58
CA ARG A 126 -6.41 -14.07 18.15
C ARG A 126 -6.69 -15.13 17.10
N THR A 127 -5.63 -15.73 16.57
CA THR A 127 -5.72 -16.69 15.45
C THR A 127 -5.39 -18.12 15.87
N GLY A 128 -4.63 -18.31 16.96
CA GLY A 128 -4.35 -19.61 17.53
C GLY A 128 -5.40 -20.09 18.53
N ASN A 129 -5.54 -21.41 18.62
CA ASN A 129 -6.35 -22.12 19.62
C ASN A 129 -5.52 -22.47 20.85
N ASP A 130 -6.17 -22.99 21.89
CA ASP A 130 -5.50 -23.29 23.18
C ASP A 130 -4.39 -24.36 23.06
N ASP A 131 -4.45 -25.22 22.05
CA ASP A 131 -3.46 -26.25 21.77
C ASP A 131 -2.38 -25.80 20.75
N ASP A 132 -2.51 -24.59 20.19
CA ASP A 132 -1.56 -24.06 19.21
C ASP A 132 -0.38 -23.39 19.89
N ASN A 133 0.80 -23.52 19.29
CA ASN A 133 2.02 -22.86 19.79
C ASN A 133 2.08 -21.36 19.48
N HIS A 134 1.02 -20.79 18.91
CA HIS A 134 0.87 -19.36 18.64
C HIS A 134 -0.49 -18.90 19.15
N ARG A 135 -0.64 -17.63 19.51
CA ARG A 135 -1.94 -17.10 19.99
C ARG A 135 -2.42 -15.87 19.23
N PHE A 136 -1.53 -14.93 18.95
CA PHE A 136 -1.87 -13.65 18.32
C PHE A 136 -1.11 -13.47 17.01
N GLU A 137 -1.72 -12.75 16.07
CA GLU A 137 -1.16 -12.53 14.74
C GLU A 137 -1.59 -11.18 14.16
N TYR A 138 -0.64 -10.50 13.55
CA TYR A 138 -0.85 -9.49 12.51
C TYR A 138 -0.53 -10.09 11.14
N LYS A 139 -1.40 -9.85 10.18
CA LYS A 139 -1.25 -10.37 8.82
C LYS A 139 -1.03 -9.23 7.85
N PHE A 140 0.06 -9.31 7.10
CA PHE A 140 0.50 -8.23 6.23
C PHE A 140 0.62 -8.67 4.78
N GLU A 141 0.02 -7.86 3.91
CA GLU A 141 0.37 -7.81 2.51
C GLU A 141 1.53 -6.81 2.33
N PHE A 142 2.68 -7.32 1.88
CA PHE A 142 3.84 -6.49 1.56
C PHE A 142 4.08 -6.46 0.06
N ILE A 143 3.89 -5.30 -0.56
CA ILE A 143 4.16 -5.12 -1.99
C ILE A 143 5.53 -4.49 -2.11
N ASP A 144 6.49 -5.19 -2.72
CA ASP A 144 7.86 -4.72 -2.93
C ASP A 144 8.23 -4.87 -4.39
N ASN A 145 8.61 -3.77 -5.02
CA ASN A 145 8.96 -3.71 -6.44
C ASN A 145 7.88 -4.35 -7.34
N GLY A 146 6.61 -4.06 -7.04
CA GLY A 146 5.44 -4.58 -7.76
C GLY A 146 5.14 -6.07 -7.54
N LYS A 147 5.82 -6.74 -6.60
CA LYS A 147 5.54 -8.13 -6.21
C LYS A 147 4.90 -8.17 -4.84
N LYS A 148 3.82 -8.95 -4.73
CA LYS A 148 3.13 -9.23 -3.46
C LYS A 148 3.84 -10.33 -2.69
N TRP A 149 4.09 -10.07 -1.42
CA TRP A 149 4.60 -10.99 -0.42
C TRP A 149 3.61 -11.03 0.74
N ILE A 150 3.56 -12.17 1.42
CA ILE A 150 2.71 -12.36 2.58
C ILE A 150 3.62 -12.49 3.79
N PHE A 151 3.33 -11.71 4.82
CA PHE A 151 4.01 -11.76 6.10
C PHE A 151 2.99 -11.95 7.22
N SER A 152 3.38 -12.72 8.22
CA SER A 152 2.68 -12.90 9.47
C SER A 152 3.63 -12.46 10.58
N VAL A 153 3.16 -11.59 11.48
CA VAL A 153 3.88 -11.22 12.71
C VAL A 153 3.07 -11.81 13.86
N TYR A 154 3.60 -12.83 14.50
CA TYR A 154 2.84 -13.66 15.42
C TYR A 154 3.57 -13.88 16.74
N ASP A 155 2.78 -14.08 17.78
CA ASP A 155 3.20 -14.44 19.11
C ASP A 155 3.31 -15.97 19.19
N TYR A 156 4.48 -16.48 19.56
CA TYR A 156 4.79 -17.91 19.62
C TYR A 156 5.35 -18.27 20.99
N LEU A 157 5.16 -19.52 21.42
CA LEU A 157 5.73 -20.01 22.67
C LEU A 157 7.24 -19.79 22.73
N ASN A 158 7.72 -19.29 23.87
CA ASN A 158 9.13 -19.14 24.12
C ASN A 158 9.79 -20.50 24.44
N THR A 159 11.08 -20.49 24.78
CA THR A 159 11.85 -21.73 25.03
C THR A 159 11.40 -22.54 26.23
N ASP A 160 10.57 -21.96 27.11
CA ASP A 160 10.00 -22.62 28.28
C ASP A 160 8.57 -23.13 28.02
N ASP A 161 8.14 -23.18 26.74
CA ASP A 161 6.80 -23.57 26.31
C ASP A 161 5.69 -22.71 26.95
N VAL A 162 5.97 -21.43 27.21
CA VAL A 162 4.99 -20.45 27.69
C VAL A 162 4.91 -19.24 26.77
N PHE A 163 3.74 -18.62 26.70
CA PHE A 163 3.59 -17.33 26.04
C PHE A 163 4.12 -16.21 26.92
N ASP A 164 4.68 -15.19 26.28
CA ASP A 164 5.15 -13.98 26.98
C ASP A 164 3.96 -13.17 27.53
N ASN A 165 4.25 -12.11 28.28
CA ASN A 165 3.21 -11.17 28.70
C ASN A 165 2.69 -10.41 27.47
N GLU A 166 1.38 -10.15 27.39
CA GLU A 166 0.79 -9.43 26.25
C GLU A 166 1.37 -8.02 26.07
N ASP A 167 1.75 -7.36 27.18
CA ASP A 167 2.39 -6.05 27.16
C ASP A 167 3.84 -6.07 26.63
N ASP A 168 4.47 -7.25 26.57
CA ASP A 168 5.90 -7.44 26.24
C ASP A 168 6.11 -8.76 25.47
N ILE A 169 5.53 -8.83 24.27
CA ILE A 169 5.58 -10.02 23.42
C ILE A 169 6.86 -10.01 22.59
N TYR A 170 7.60 -11.12 22.59
CA TYR A 170 8.69 -11.31 21.64
C TYR A 170 8.18 -11.79 20.28
N TRP A 171 7.92 -10.84 19.37
CA TRP A 171 7.26 -11.13 18.10
C TRP A 171 8.12 -11.93 17.10
N HIS A 172 7.49 -12.90 16.45
CA HIS A 172 8.07 -13.72 15.39
C HIS A 172 7.50 -13.34 14.02
N ILE A 173 8.30 -13.51 12.96
CA ILE A 173 7.89 -13.22 11.59
C ILE A 173 7.91 -14.52 10.78
N ALA A 174 6.81 -14.78 10.08
CA ALA A 174 6.73 -15.79 9.03
C ALA A 174 6.44 -15.13 7.68
N SER A 175 6.89 -15.77 6.60
CA SER A 175 6.69 -15.25 5.25
C SER A 175 6.55 -16.36 4.21
N ASN A 176 5.89 -16.04 3.10
CA ASN A 176 5.86 -16.90 1.91
C ASN A 176 7.15 -16.80 1.05
N THR A 177 8.15 -16.04 1.52
CA THR A 177 9.44 -15.89 0.87
C THR A 177 10.59 -15.98 1.87
N LYS A 178 11.74 -16.51 1.42
CA LYS A 178 13.01 -16.56 2.19
C LYS A 178 14.04 -15.54 1.69
N ARG A 179 13.61 -14.58 0.87
CA ARG A 179 14.49 -13.55 0.30
C ARG A 179 14.85 -12.53 1.37
N GLY A 180 16.07 -12.62 1.90
CA GLY A 180 16.54 -11.78 3.00
C GLY A 180 16.48 -10.26 2.73
N ASP A 181 16.61 -9.83 1.48
CA ASP A 181 16.47 -8.41 1.11
C ASP A 181 15.02 -7.91 1.25
N THR A 182 14.05 -8.72 0.83
CA THR A 182 12.61 -8.44 1.01
C THR A 182 12.24 -8.45 2.50
N ILE A 183 12.71 -9.43 3.26
CA ILE A 183 12.45 -9.54 4.71
C ILE A 183 12.99 -8.30 5.44
N LYS A 184 14.22 -7.86 5.14
CA LYS A 184 14.80 -6.65 5.74
C LYS A 184 14.02 -5.38 5.41
N ARG A 185 13.50 -5.24 4.18
CA ARG A 185 12.67 -4.10 3.79
C ARG A 185 11.32 -4.11 4.51
N PHE A 186 10.69 -5.29 4.62
CA PHE A 186 9.47 -5.46 5.42
C PHE A 186 9.71 -5.04 6.88
N ILE A 187 10.75 -5.55 7.55
CA ILE A 187 11.05 -5.20 8.95
C ILE A 187 11.35 -3.70 9.10
N THR A 188 12.04 -3.10 8.15
CA THR A 188 12.30 -1.65 8.15
C THR A 188 10.98 -0.88 8.13
N MET A 189 10.08 -1.20 7.20
CA MET A 189 8.77 -0.54 7.10
C MET A 189 7.86 -0.83 8.29
N LEU A 190 7.96 -2.02 8.88
CA LEU A 190 7.23 -2.37 10.10
C LEU A 190 7.64 -1.42 11.25
N ARG A 191 8.94 -1.12 11.37
CA ARG A 191 9.54 -0.27 12.41
C ARG A 191 9.45 1.24 12.16
N GLU A 192 9.22 1.68 10.93
CA GLU A 192 9.14 3.10 10.60
C GLU A 192 8.01 3.77 11.41
N LYS A 193 8.33 4.81 12.19
CA LYS A 193 7.31 5.54 12.96
C LYS A 193 6.35 6.25 12.02
N SER A 194 5.06 6.25 12.34
CA SER A 194 4.07 7.10 11.67
C SER A 194 4.50 8.56 11.83
N CYS A 195 4.94 9.19 10.73
CA CYS A 195 5.20 10.62 10.72
C CYS A 195 3.87 11.35 10.97
N CYS A 196 3.71 11.88 12.18
CA CYS A 196 2.66 12.83 12.52
C CYS A 196 3.03 14.23 12.02
#